data_AF-A0A970XDK8-F1
#
_entry.id   AF-A0A970XDK8-F1
#
_cell.length_a   1.000
_cell.length_b   1.000
_cell.length_c   1.000
_cell.angle_alpha   90.00
_cell.angle_beta   90.00
_cell.angle_gamma   90.00
#
_symmetry.space_group_name_H-M   'P 1'
#
loop_
_entity.id
_entity.type
_entity.pdbx_description
1 polymer ?
#
loop_
_entity_poly.entity_id
_entity_poly.type
_entity_poly.pdbx_seq_one_letter_code
_entity_poly.pdbx_strand_id
1 'polypeptide(L)'
;MATVVKPAEAEKQRLELESEAKKFQQVQKAEADAEAKKLDAAAEAEKLRLEGEAQAAIIEAKGRAEADAIKARGIAEAEALEKKAEALAKMDEAGKLQMVIEKLPEIARAVAEPLSKIGNITIIGGGGDGSGATEVAGYTVSALKAVNEAMKETIGFDLTEIMKANTYDAKINKSINIDVKGLPENPA
;
A
#
# COMPACT_ATOMS: atom_id res chain seq x y z
N MET A 1 29.26 -72.54 -67.77
CA MET A 1 29.39 -71.51 -66.71
C MET A 1 28.27 -70.49 -66.90
N ALA A 2 27.13 -70.60 -66.22
CA ALA A 2 26.03 -69.62 -66.37
C ALA A 2 25.08 -69.50 -65.15
N THR A 3 25.34 -70.17 -64.02
CA THR A 3 24.33 -70.30 -62.95
C THR A 3 24.58 -69.41 -61.73
N VAL A 4 25.73 -68.71 -61.66
CA VAL A 4 26.14 -67.97 -60.44
C VAL A 4 25.70 -66.50 -60.44
N VAL A 5 25.25 -65.95 -61.58
CA VAL A 5 24.84 -64.53 -61.67
C VAL A 5 23.44 -64.30 -61.08
N LYS A 6 22.49 -65.22 -61.31
CA LYS A 6 21.11 -65.14 -60.77
C LYS A 6 21.00 -65.11 -59.24
N PRO A 7 21.75 -65.91 -58.44
CA PRO A 7 21.68 -65.82 -56.98
C PRO A 7 22.24 -64.51 -56.42
N ALA A 8 23.26 -63.92 -57.05
CA ALA A 8 23.86 -62.66 -56.60
C ALA A 8 22.92 -61.45 -56.80
N GLU A 9 22.12 -61.44 -57.87
CA GLU A 9 21.11 -60.39 -58.13
C GLU A 9 19.92 -60.48 -57.15
N ALA A 10 19.47 -61.69 -56.82
CA ALA A 10 18.41 -61.90 -55.84
C ALA A 10 18.83 -61.47 -54.42
N GLU A 11 20.09 -61.68 -54.06
CA GLU A 11 20.63 -61.26 -52.76
C GLU A 11 20.75 -59.73 -52.66
N LYS A 12 21.15 -59.05 -53.73
CA LYS A 12 21.14 -57.58 -53.81
C LYS A 12 19.74 -57.00 -53.66
N GLN A 13 18.76 -57.51 -54.40
CA GLN A 13 17.37 -57.04 -54.28
C GLN A 13 16.81 -57.23 -52.87
N ARG A 14 17.12 -58.37 -52.23
CA ARG A 14 16.68 -58.66 -50.87
C ARG A 14 17.30 -57.70 -49.86
N LEU A 15 18.59 -57.39 -50.01
CA LEU A 15 19.29 -56.41 -49.19
C LEU A 15 18.76 -54.98 -49.39
N GLU A 16 18.44 -54.60 -50.63
CA GLU A 16 17.84 -53.30 -50.97
C GLU A 16 16.44 -53.16 -50.34
N LEU A 17 15.58 -54.17 -50.48
CA LEU A 17 14.26 -54.23 -49.82
C LEU A 17 14.37 -54.15 -48.30
N GLU A 18 15.33 -54.87 -47.70
CA GLU A 18 15.52 -54.85 -46.24
C GLU A 18 16.06 -53.51 -45.75
N SER A 19 16.93 -52.86 -46.53
CA SER A 19 17.43 -51.51 -46.24
C SER A 19 16.32 -50.46 -46.36
N GLU A 20 15.47 -50.57 -47.39
CA GLU A 20 14.33 -49.69 -47.60
C GLU A 20 13.28 -49.86 -46.51
N ALA A 21 12.98 -51.10 -46.10
CA ALA A 21 12.12 -51.38 -44.95
C ALA A 21 12.68 -50.78 -43.65
N LYS A 22 13.99 -50.89 -43.39
CA LYS A 22 14.62 -50.29 -42.21
C LYS A 22 14.58 -48.76 -42.24
N LYS A 23 14.81 -48.14 -43.41
CA LYS A 23 14.68 -46.68 -43.58
C LYS A 23 13.24 -46.23 -43.36
N PHE A 24 12.27 -46.94 -43.93
CA PHE A 24 10.86 -46.64 -43.77
C PHE A 24 10.41 -46.76 -42.31
N GLN A 25 10.86 -47.81 -41.60
CA GLN A 25 10.60 -47.96 -40.16
C GLN A 25 11.26 -46.85 -39.33
N GLN A 26 12.50 -46.44 -39.66
CA GLN A 26 13.15 -45.32 -38.98
C GLN A 26 12.42 -43.99 -39.21
N VAL A 27 11.99 -43.72 -40.45
CA VAL A 27 11.25 -42.50 -40.79
C VAL A 27 9.91 -42.48 -40.07
N GLN A 28 9.12 -43.55 -40.14
CA GLN A 28 7.85 -43.63 -39.40
C GLN A 28 8.04 -43.47 -37.90
N LYS A 29 9.08 -44.08 -37.33
CA LYS A 29 9.36 -43.95 -35.90
C LYS A 29 9.75 -42.52 -35.54
N ALA A 30 10.62 -41.88 -36.34
CA ALA A 30 11.01 -40.49 -36.13
C ALA A 30 9.83 -39.52 -36.30
N GLU A 31 8.92 -39.77 -37.24
CA GLU A 31 7.69 -39.00 -37.40
C GLU A 31 6.76 -39.18 -36.20
N ALA A 32 6.55 -40.41 -35.74
CA ALA A 32 5.74 -40.69 -34.56
C ALA A 32 6.33 -40.05 -33.28
N ASP A 33 7.64 -40.12 -33.08
CA ASP A 33 8.34 -39.46 -31.97
C ASP A 33 8.24 -37.93 -32.06
N ALA A 34 8.30 -37.36 -33.28
CA ALA A 34 8.14 -35.92 -33.49
C ALA A 34 6.71 -35.46 -33.25
N GLU A 35 5.71 -36.23 -33.66
CA GLU A 35 4.30 -35.93 -33.43
C GLU A 35 3.94 -36.06 -31.94
N ALA A 36 4.41 -37.12 -31.27
CA ALA A 36 4.26 -37.28 -29.82
C ALA A 36 4.84 -36.07 -29.07
N LYS A 37 6.09 -35.67 -29.38
CA LYS A 37 6.70 -34.48 -28.77
C LYS A 37 5.93 -33.19 -29.02
N LYS A 38 5.36 -33.01 -30.21
CA LYS A 38 4.52 -31.84 -30.49
C LYS A 38 3.24 -31.86 -29.66
N LEU A 39 2.63 -33.03 -29.51
CA LEU A 39 1.42 -33.19 -28.72
C LEU A 39 1.68 -32.97 -27.24
N ASP A 40 2.76 -33.53 -26.70
CA ASP A 40 3.22 -33.29 -25.32
C ASP A 40 3.51 -31.81 -25.08
N ALA A 41 4.27 -31.17 -25.97
CA ALA A 41 4.56 -29.73 -25.84
C ALA A 41 3.30 -28.86 -25.89
N ALA A 42 2.32 -29.22 -26.74
CA ALA A 42 1.03 -28.53 -26.78
C ALA A 42 0.21 -28.75 -25.50
N ALA A 43 0.23 -29.97 -24.95
CA ALA A 43 -0.45 -30.29 -23.69
C ALA A 43 0.18 -29.56 -22.50
N GLU A 44 1.52 -29.48 -22.43
CA GLU A 44 2.22 -28.71 -21.41
C GLU A 44 1.94 -27.21 -21.52
N ALA A 45 1.93 -26.66 -22.73
CA ALA A 45 1.60 -25.25 -22.96
C ALA A 45 0.16 -24.93 -22.52
N GLU A 46 -0.80 -25.79 -22.84
CA GLU A 46 -2.19 -25.61 -22.44
C GLU A 46 -2.37 -25.74 -20.92
N LYS A 47 -1.69 -26.71 -20.30
CA LYS A 47 -1.67 -26.86 -18.85
C LYS A 47 -1.13 -25.59 -18.18
N LEU A 48 -0.01 -25.07 -18.65
CA LEU A 48 0.58 -23.84 -18.12
C LEU A 48 -0.35 -22.64 -18.29
N ARG A 49 -1.02 -22.53 -19.44
CA ARG A 49 -2.01 -21.48 -19.71
C ARG A 49 -3.17 -21.56 -18.71
N LEU A 50 -3.75 -22.74 -18.54
CA LEU A 50 -4.85 -22.97 -17.60
C LEU A 50 -4.43 -22.72 -16.15
N GLU A 51 -3.24 -23.15 -15.75
CA GLU A 51 -2.69 -22.88 -14.42
C GLU A 51 -2.46 -21.38 -14.20
N GLY A 52 -1.95 -20.67 -15.21
CA GLY A 52 -1.77 -19.22 -15.17
C GLY A 52 -3.09 -18.47 -15.06
N GLU A 53 -4.09 -18.84 -15.84
CA GLU A 53 -5.45 -18.28 -15.79
C GLU A 53 -6.12 -18.54 -14.44
N ALA A 54 -6.01 -19.77 -13.91
CA ALA A 54 -6.54 -20.11 -12.60
C ALA A 54 -5.87 -19.30 -11.48
N GLN A 55 -4.54 -19.16 -11.51
CA GLN A 55 -3.82 -18.35 -10.53
C GLN A 55 -4.20 -16.87 -10.61
N ALA A 56 -4.33 -16.31 -11.81
CA ALA A 56 -4.76 -14.94 -12.01
C ALA A 56 -6.17 -14.72 -11.42
N ALA A 57 -7.11 -15.63 -11.70
CA ALA A 57 -8.47 -15.57 -11.16
C ALA A 57 -8.48 -15.65 -9.63
N ILE A 58 -7.63 -16.50 -9.03
CA ILE A 58 -7.50 -16.59 -7.56
C ILE A 58 -6.96 -15.28 -6.98
N ILE A 59 -5.93 -14.69 -7.58
CA ILE A 59 -5.35 -13.43 -7.11
C ILE A 59 -6.36 -12.30 -7.24
N GLU A 60 -7.09 -12.23 -8.36
CA GLU A 60 -8.12 -11.21 -8.54
C GLU A 60 -9.25 -11.37 -7.52
N ALA A 61 -9.74 -12.60 -7.30
CA ALA A 61 -10.79 -12.87 -6.34
C ALA A 61 -10.35 -12.50 -4.90
N LYS A 62 -9.11 -12.84 -4.53
CA LYS A 62 -8.54 -12.46 -3.23
C LYS A 62 -8.40 -10.94 -3.12
N GLY A 63 -7.83 -10.27 -4.13
CA GLY A 63 -7.66 -8.83 -4.13
C GLY A 63 -8.99 -8.08 -4.03
N ARG A 64 -10.03 -8.53 -4.74
CA ARG A 64 -11.39 -7.99 -4.60
C ARG A 64 -11.94 -8.21 -3.20
N ALA A 65 -11.83 -9.43 -2.66
CA ALA A 65 -12.33 -9.75 -1.32
C ALA A 65 -11.60 -8.94 -0.22
N GLU A 66 -10.29 -8.74 -0.34
CA GLU A 66 -9.50 -7.91 0.57
C GLU A 66 -9.87 -6.43 0.46
N ALA A 67 -10.04 -5.92 -0.76
CA ALA A 67 -10.48 -4.54 -0.97
C ALA A 67 -11.87 -4.28 -0.38
N ASP A 68 -12.82 -5.21 -0.59
CA ASP A 68 -14.16 -5.12 -0.02
C ASP A 68 -14.12 -5.22 1.52
N ALA A 69 -13.28 -6.10 2.07
CA ALA A 69 -13.09 -6.22 3.51
C ALA A 69 -12.50 -4.94 4.12
N ILE A 70 -11.50 -4.33 3.48
CA ILE A 70 -10.90 -3.06 3.91
C ILE A 70 -11.93 -1.94 3.83
N LYS A 71 -12.69 -1.86 2.73
CA LYS A 71 -13.74 -0.85 2.56
C LYS A 71 -14.83 -1.00 3.62
N ALA A 72 -15.30 -2.22 3.88
CA ALA A 72 -16.29 -2.49 4.91
C ALA A 72 -15.77 -2.13 6.30
N ARG A 73 -14.50 -2.46 6.61
CA ARG A 73 -13.85 -2.05 7.86
C ARG A 73 -13.74 -0.53 7.98
N GLY A 74 -13.27 0.15 6.93
CA GLY A 74 -13.13 1.60 6.92
C GLY A 74 -14.47 2.32 7.10
N ILE A 75 -15.55 1.81 6.48
CA ILE A 75 -16.91 2.33 6.70
C ILE A 75 -17.34 2.09 8.16
N ALA A 76 -17.16 0.87 8.68
CA ALA A 76 -17.52 0.56 10.06
C ALA A 76 -16.73 1.39 11.09
N GLU A 77 -15.44 1.64 10.85
CA GLU A 77 -14.60 2.50 11.68
C GLU A 77 -15.02 3.97 11.58
N ALA A 78 -15.34 4.46 10.39
CA ALA A 78 -15.86 5.80 10.19
C ALA A 78 -17.20 6.00 10.90
N GLU A 79 -18.15 5.07 10.76
CA GLU A 79 -19.43 5.11 11.46
C GLU A 79 -19.26 5.01 12.98
N ALA A 80 -18.32 4.19 13.46
CA ALA A 80 -18.02 4.09 14.89
C ALA A 80 -17.40 5.38 15.43
N LEU A 81 -16.52 6.02 14.66
CA LEU A 81 -15.92 7.30 15.02
C LEU A 81 -16.94 8.43 14.98
N GLU A 82 -17.81 8.46 13.97
CA GLU A 82 -18.90 9.44 13.86
C GLU A 82 -19.87 9.31 15.04
N LYS A 83 -20.30 8.09 15.38
CA LYS A 83 -21.14 7.86 16.57
C LYS A 83 -20.44 8.24 17.88
N LYS A 84 -19.13 8.02 18.00
CA LYS A 84 -18.35 8.49 19.14
C LYS A 84 -18.26 10.03 19.16
N ALA A 85 -18.06 10.66 18.01
CA ALA A 85 -17.99 12.11 17.89
C ALA A 85 -19.35 12.75 18.18
N GLU A 86 -20.45 12.18 17.69
CA GLU A 86 -21.81 12.59 18.02
C GLU A 86 -22.12 12.38 19.51
N ALA A 87 -21.69 11.27 20.12
CA ALA A 87 -21.83 11.04 21.55
C ALA A 87 -21.02 12.07 22.37
N LEU A 88 -19.81 12.40 21.96
CA LEU A 88 -18.97 13.43 22.57
C LEU A 88 -19.52 14.86 22.33
N ALA A 89 -20.20 15.09 21.20
CA ALA A 89 -20.86 16.35 20.89
C ALA A 89 -22.15 16.53 21.70
N LYS A 90 -22.91 15.45 21.92
CA LYS A 90 -24.11 15.42 22.77
C LYS A 90 -23.80 15.31 24.27
N MET A 91 -22.57 14.96 24.64
CA MET A 91 -22.09 15.10 26.01
C MET A 91 -21.92 16.60 26.33
N ASP A 92 -22.80 17.10 27.20
CA ASP A 92 -22.69 18.45 27.77
C ASP A 92 -21.31 18.66 28.44
N GLU A 93 -20.94 19.92 28.69
CA GLU A 93 -19.65 20.29 29.32
C GLU A 93 -19.34 19.50 30.60
N ALA A 94 -20.37 19.10 31.36
CA ALA A 94 -20.23 18.27 32.55
C ALA A 94 -19.69 16.85 32.26
N GLY A 95 -20.11 16.21 31.17
CA GLY A 95 -19.63 14.89 30.76
C GLY A 95 -18.18 14.91 30.27
N LYS A 96 -17.79 16.00 29.60
CA LYS A 96 -16.39 16.24 29.19
C LYS A 96 -15.49 16.48 30.41
N LEU A 97 -15.98 17.23 31.41
CA LEU A 97 -15.24 17.47 32.65
C LEU A 97 -15.04 16.17 33.45
N GLN A 98 -16.05 15.30 33.52
CA GLN A 98 -15.96 13.99 34.17
C GLN A 98 -14.84 13.13 33.56
N MET A 99 -14.74 13.05 32.23
CA MET A 99 -13.67 12.31 31.55
C MET A 99 -12.28 12.88 31.84
N VAL A 100 -12.14 14.21 31.92
CA VAL A 100 -10.88 14.86 32.28
C VAL A 100 -10.50 14.51 33.73
N ILE A 101 -11.46 14.51 34.65
CA ILE A 101 -11.24 14.12 36.05
C ILE A 101 -10.85 12.64 36.16
N GLU A 102 -11.43 11.74 35.36
CA GLU A 102 -11.05 10.32 35.32
C GLU A 102 -9.67 10.07 34.68
N LYS A 103 -9.27 10.88 33.69
CA LYS A 103 -7.97 10.77 33.01
C LYS A 103 -6.83 11.54 33.68
N LEU A 104 -7.17 12.51 34.54
CA LEU A 104 -6.24 13.31 35.32
C LEU A 104 -5.20 12.51 36.14
N PRO A 105 -5.53 11.36 36.77
CA PRO A 105 -4.56 10.55 37.51
C PRO A 105 -3.48 9.93 36.62
N GLU A 106 -3.84 9.53 35.40
CA GLU A 106 -2.87 8.98 34.43
C GLU A 106 -1.93 10.08 33.93
N ILE A 107 -2.49 11.26 33.61
CA ILE A 107 -1.72 12.43 33.20
C ILE A 107 -0.80 12.89 34.34
N ALA A 108 -1.30 12.96 35.57
CA ALA A 108 -0.52 13.32 36.75
C ALA A 108 0.62 12.32 36.98
N ARG A 109 0.41 11.01 36.79
CA ARG A 109 1.49 10.01 36.83
C ARG A 109 2.51 10.20 35.72
N ALA A 110 2.07 10.39 34.47
CA ALA A 110 2.96 10.57 33.34
C ALA A 110 3.80 11.86 33.43
N VAL A 111 3.25 12.91 34.05
CA VAL A 111 3.97 14.16 34.33
C VAL A 111 4.85 14.03 35.58
N ALA A 112 4.40 13.30 36.61
CA ALA A 112 5.17 13.05 37.82
C ALA A 112 6.33 12.05 37.62
N GLU A 113 6.27 11.13 36.65
CA GLU A 113 7.35 10.17 36.38
C GLU A 113 8.70 10.83 36.03
N PRO A 114 8.76 11.79 35.07
CA PRO A 114 9.99 12.52 34.78
C PRO A 114 10.33 13.53 35.88
N LEU A 115 9.34 14.18 36.52
CA LEU A 115 9.58 15.12 37.62
C LEU A 115 10.10 14.43 38.89
N SER A 116 9.64 13.22 39.21
CA SER A 116 10.10 12.42 40.35
C SER A 116 11.51 11.86 40.15
N LYS A 117 11.99 11.78 38.91
CA LYS A 117 13.40 11.47 38.59
C LYS A 117 14.32 12.69 38.74
N ILE A 118 13.77 13.91 38.77
CA ILE A 118 14.49 15.15 39.06
C ILE A 118 14.26 15.48 40.54
N GLY A 119 14.78 14.63 41.43
CA GLY A 119 14.52 14.70 42.87
C GLY A 119 15.12 15.90 43.60
N ASN A 120 16.07 16.64 43.02
CA ASN A 120 16.61 17.88 43.59
C ASN A 120 17.37 18.67 42.50
N ILE A 121 16.76 19.71 41.93
CA ILE A 121 17.56 20.84 41.44
C ILE A 121 17.66 21.80 42.62
N THR A 122 18.73 21.65 43.40
CA THR A 122 19.19 22.75 44.24
C THR A 122 19.70 23.82 43.29
N ILE A 123 18.85 24.82 43.00
CA ILE A 123 19.33 26.07 42.41
C ILE A 123 20.21 26.70 43.48
N ILE A 124 21.50 26.40 43.43
CA ILE A 124 22.50 27.22 44.11
C ILE A 124 22.41 28.56 43.38
N GLY A 125 21.82 29.54 44.05
CA GLY A 125 21.77 30.91 43.58
C GLY A 125 23.18 31.45 43.37
N GLY A 126 23.75 31.20 42.20
CA GLY A 126 24.86 31.94 41.65
C GLY A 126 24.26 33.16 40.95
N GLY A 127 24.29 34.30 41.63
CA GLY A 127 23.88 35.57 41.04
C GLY A 127 24.68 35.89 39.78
N GLY A 128 24.00 36.39 38.75
CA GLY A 128 24.62 36.94 37.54
C GLY A 128 23.83 36.65 36.26
N ASP A 129 22.94 37.57 35.90
CA ASP A 129 22.43 37.86 34.56
C ASP A 129 21.92 36.72 33.64
N GLY A 130 20.60 36.53 33.65
CA GLY A 130 19.75 36.97 32.53
C GLY A 130 19.94 36.45 31.10
N SER A 131 20.78 35.45 30.81
CA SER A 131 21.09 35.05 29.42
C SER A 131 20.87 33.56 29.05
N GLY A 132 20.11 32.79 29.83
CA GLY A 132 19.81 31.38 29.49
C GLY A 132 18.64 31.20 28.49
N ALA A 133 17.65 32.10 28.50
CA ALA A 133 16.46 31.96 27.66
C ALA A 133 16.71 32.35 26.18
N THR A 134 17.63 33.28 25.95
CA THR A 134 17.96 33.79 24.60
C THR A 134 18.78 32.78 23.79
N GLU A 135 19.69 32.03 24.43
CA GLU A 135 20.46 30.96 23.80
C GLU A 135 19.61 29.73 23.47
N VAL A 136 18.68 29.35 24.35
CA VAL A 136 17.74 28.24 24.11
C VAL A 136 16.78 28.59 22.98
N ALA A 137 16.23 29.82 22.96
CA ALA A 137 15.36 30.27 21.87
C ALA A 137 16.09 30.31 20.51
N GLY A 138 17.36 30.74 20.47
CA GLY A 138 18.17 30.72 19.26
C GLY A 138 18.42 29.31 18.71
N TYR A 139 18.65 28.34 19.60
CA TYR A 139 18.83 26.94 19.21
C TYR A 139 17.53 26.32 18.67
N THR A 140 16.39 26.59 19.29
CA THR A 140 15.09 26.07 18.84
C THR A 140 14.68 26.63 17.48
N VAL A 141 14.88 27.94 17.24
CA VAL A 141 14.58 28.56 15.94
C VAL A 141 15.47 28.00 14.83
N SER A 142 16.75 27.76 15.13
CA SER A 142 17.70 27.18 14.18
C SER A 142 17.37 25.72 13.85
N ALA A 143 16.99 24.92 14.85
CA ALA A 143 16.55 23.54 14.66
C ALA A 143 15.25 23.45 13.84
N LEU A 144 14.26 24.31 14.14
CA LEU A 144 13.03 24.39 13.37
C LEU A 144 13.28 24.76 11.91
N LYS A 145 14.23 25.67 11.65
CA LYS A 145 14.62 26.03 10.28
C LYS A 145 15.27 24.87 9.54
N ALA A 146 16.22 24.17 10.17
CA ALA A 146 16.88 23.01 9.57
C ALA A 146 15.90 21.86 9.27
N VAL A 147 14.93 21.62 10.16
CA VAL A 147 13.87 20.63 9.97
C VAL A 147 12.92 21.03 8.84
N ASN A 148 12.58 22.32 8.73
CA ASN A 148 11.73 22.83 7.65
C ASN A 148 12.43 22.71 6.28
N GLU A 149 13.71 23.09 6.18
CA GLU A 149 14.51 22.94 4.95
C GLU A 149 14.67 21.46 4.55
N ALA A 150 14.94 20.57 5.50
CA ALA A 150 15.05 19.13 5.23
C ALA A 150 13.73 18.51 4.72
N MET A 151 12.57 18.91 5.28
CA MET A 151 11.26 18.46 4.79
C MET A 151 10.92 19.04 3.42
N LYS A 152 11.28 20.30 3.16
CA LYS A 152 11.09 20.94 1.86
C LYS A 152 11.91 20.27 0.77
N GLU A 153 13.17 19.94 1.05
CA GLU A 153 14.08 19.31 0.07
C GLU A 153 13.75 17.83 -0.16
N THR A 154 13.38 17.09 0.90
CA THR A 154 13.12 15.65 0.82
C THR A 154 11.72 15.30 0.32
N ILE A 155 10.73 16.14 0.66
CA ILE A 155 9.30 15.82 0.48
C ILE A 155 8.60 16.88 -0.40
N GLY A 156 9.25 18.00 -0.73
CA GLY A 156 8.63 19.12 -1.44
C GLY A 156 7.58 19.86 -0.60
N PHE A 157 7.57 19.64 0.72
CA PHE A 157 6.51 20.08 1.62
C PHE A 157 6.97 21.29 2.45
N ASP A 158 6.50 22.49 2.11
CA ASP A 158 6.80 23.72 2.83
C ASP A 158 5.74 24.00 3.91
N LEU A 159 6.13 23.82 5.17
CA LEU A 159 5.24 24.02 6.32
C LEU A 159 4.82 25.48 6.50
N THR A 160 5.62 26.43 6.01
CA THR A 160 5.34 27.86 6.03
C THR A 160 4.25 28.21 5.01
N GLU A 161 4.28 27.57 3.84
CA GLU A 161 3.21 27.69 2.84
C GLU A 161 1.90 27.08 3.33
N ILE A 162 1.92 25.95 4.02
CA ILE A 162 0.70 25.33 4.57
C ILE A 162 0.11 26.16 5.71
N MET A 163 0.97 26.72 6.57
CA MET A 163 0.50 27.60 7.64
C MET A 163 -0.12 28.89 7.07
N LYS A 164 0.45 29.42 5.97
CA LYS A 164 -0.15 30.51 5.20
C LYS A 164 -1.43 30.05 4.51
N ALA A 165 -1.46 28.90 3.86
CA ALA A 165 -2.61 28.36 3.14
C ALA A 165 -3.80 28.13 4.08
N ASN A 166 -3.59 27.53 5.26
CA ASN A 166 -4.65 27.35 6.26
C ASN A 166 -5.14 28.69 6.84
N THR A 167 -4.29 29.72 6.89
CA THR A 167 -4.69 31.06 7.35
C THR A 167 -5.31 31.91 6.23
N TYR A 168 -4.96 31.63 4.96
CA TYR A 168 -5.48 32.31 3.77
C TYR A 168 -6.84 31.73 3.36
N ASP A 169 -7.01 30.41 3.44
CA ASP A 169 -8.31 29.73 3.22
C ASP A 169 -9.34 30.17 4.28
N ALA A 170 -8.89 30.37 5.53
CA ALA A 170 -9.72 30.95 6.60
C ALA A 170 -10.16 32.41 6.35
N LYS A 171 -9.45 33.17 5.49
CA LYS A 171 -9.80 34.55 5.13
C LYS A 171 -10.59 34.70 3.82
N ILE A 172 -10.59 33.71 2.92
CA ILE A 172 -11.27 33.82 1.62
C ILE A 172 -12.58 33.00 1.54
N ASN A 173 -12.76 31.94 2.33
CA ASN A 173 -13.97 31.10 2.27
C ASN A 173 -15.11 31.46 3.24
N LYS A 174 -15.10 32.64 3.86
CA LYS A 174 -16.28 33.16 4.59
C LYS A 174 -17.17 34.03 3.69
N SER A 175 -17.51 33.51 2.52
CA SER A 175 -18.62 34.05 1.72
C SER A 175 -19.93 33.53 2.31
N ILE A 176 -20.36 34.12 3.43
CA ILE A 176 -21.77 34.07 3.83
C ILE A 176 -22.45 35.24 3.11
N ASN A 177 -22.81 35.03 1.84
CA ASN A 177 -23.81 35.83 1.18
C ASN A 177 -25.09 34.98 1.17
N ILE A 178 -25.97 35.26 2.13
CA ILE A 178 -27.30 34.66 2.18
C ILE A 178 -28.12 35.37 1.10
N ASP A 179 -28.28 34.73 -0.06
CA ASP A 179 -29.27 35.09 -1.05
C ASP A 179 -30.66 34.79 -0.47
N VAL A 180 -31.27 35.78 0.20
CA VAL A 180 -32.68 35.71 0.63
C VAL A 180 -33.57 36.12 -0.54
N LYS A 181 -33.67 35.24 -1.53
CA LYS A 181 -34.67 35.33 -2.61
C LYS A 181 -35.77 34.31 -2.32
N GLY A 182 -36.70 34.65 -1.43
CA GLY A 182 -37.80 33.72 -1.12
C GLY A 182 -38.69 34.05 0.07
N LEU A 183 -38.91 35.32 0.43
CA LEU A 183 -39.97 35.69 1.38
C LEU A 183 -41.09 36.43 0.62
N PRO A 184 -42.35 35.97 0.69
CA PRO A 184 -43.47 36.71 0.13
C PRO A 184 -43.68 38.02 0.89
N GLU A 185 -43.71 39.12 0.16
CA GLU A 185 -44.25 40.40 0.63
C GLU A 185 -45.76 40.29 0.82
N ASN A 186 -46.29 40.71 1.97
CA ASN A 186 -47.60 41.35 2.05
C ASN A 186 -47.75 42.12 3.39
N PRO A 187 -48.62 43.15 3.48
CA PRO A 187 -48.20 44.47 3.92
C PRO A 187 -48.95 44.90 5.19
N ALA A 188 -48.58 46.08 5.68
CA ALA A 188 -49.33 47.04 6.50
C ALA A 188 -50.45 46.50 7.43
#